data_AF-A0A2V4N7A7-F1
#
_entry.id   AF-A0A2V4N7A7-F1
#
_cell.length_a   1.000
_cell.length_b   1.000
_cell.length_c   1.000
_cell.angle_alpha   90.00
_cell.angle_beta   90.00
_cell.angle_gamma   90.00
#
_symmetry.space_group_name_H-M   'P 1'
#
loop_
_entity.id
_entity.type
_entity.pdbx_description
1 polymer ?
#
loop_
_entity_poly.entity_id
_entity_poly.type
_entity_poly.pdbx_seq_one_letter_code
_entity_poly.pdbx_strand_id
1 'polypeptide(L)'
;MSIRSIIARPTPDGYAGRYVHSHGHPSQRVPILLTSVQGHFAGNTEAAARYYLDEHPAGWSRLGAAFTTPLGPVALGPDSNQCYCHGTWDDGPNLLTQDDVDPLWHEWIYLMRADGLQIIRTDWRKCTQADWASHLLPWTTHPTAPLPATLR
;
A
#
# COMPACT_ATOMS: atom_id res chain seq x y z
N MET A 1 3.33 4.52 -14.44
CA MET A 1 3.22 3.10 -14.87
C MET A 1 2.15 2.45 -14.01
N SER A 2 1.21 1.68 -14.58
CA SER A 2 0.10 1.03 -13.86
C SER A 2 0.57 -0.28 -13.21
N ILE A 3 1.58 -0.16 -12.34
CA ILE A 3 1.97 -1.26 -11.45
C ILE A 3 0.94 -1.25 -10.33
N ARG A 4 0.09 -2.28 -10.31
CA ARG A 4 -0.99 -2.38 -9.32
C ARG A 4 -0.48 -3.16 -8.12
N SER A 5 -0.96 -2.75 -6.95
CA SER A 5 -0.51 -3.29 -5.68
C SER A 5 -1.65 -3.35 -4.69
N ILE A 6 -1.41 -3.99 -3.55
CA ILE A 6 -2.32 -4.03 -2.42
C ILE A 6 -1.64 -3.37 -1.23
N ILE A 7 -2.35 -2.49 -0.52
CA ILE A 7 -1.98 -2.07 0.83
C ILE A 7 -2.90 -2.78 1.80
N ALA A 8 -2.36 -3.39 2.85
CA ALA A 8 -3.14 -4.22 3.76
C ALA A 8 -2.61 -4.21 5.18
N ARG A 9 -3.39 -4.77 6.10
CA ARG A 9 -2.96 -5.10 7.46
C ARG A 9 -3.01 -6.62 7.67
N PRO A 10 -2.13 -7.19 8.52
CA PRO A 10 -2.26 -8.58 8.93
C PRO A 10 -3.58 -8.86 9.64
N THR A 11 -4.10 -10.06 9.44
CA THR A 11 -5.19 -10.67 10.22
C THR A 11 -4.71 -12.02 10.76
N PRO A 12 -5.44 -12.66 11.69
CA PRO A 12 -5.05 -13.99 12.20
C PRO A 12 -4.86 -15.03 11.08
N ASP A 13 -5.68 -14.96 10.03
CA ASP A 13 -5.72 -15.95 8.95
C ASP A 13 -5.08 -15.46 7.64
N GLY A 14 -4.47 -14.27 7.63
CA GLY A 14 -3.84 -13.70 6.43
C GLY A 14 -3.75 -12.18 6.45
N TYR A 15 -4.44 -11.50 5.54
CA TYR A 15 -4.50 -10.04 5.52
C TYR A 15 -5.82 -9.49 4.99
N ALA A 16 -6.09 -8.24 5.34
CA ALA A 16 -7.22 -7.46 4.84
C ALA A 16 -6.70 -6.17 4.21
N GLY A 17 -6.95 -6.01 2.91
CA GLY A 17 -6.33 -4.99 2.08
C GLY A 17 -7.26 -4.18 1.20
N ARG A 18 -6.65 -3.19 0.55
CA ARG A 18 -7.24 -2.30 -0.44
C ARG A 18 -6.40 -2.30 -1.71
N TYR A 19 -7.09 -2.29 -2.83
CA TYR A 19 -6.48 -2.13 -4.14
C TYR A 19 -5.80 -0.77 -4.29
N VAL A 20 -4.64 -0.75 -4.95
CA VAL A 20 -3.94 0.47 -5.37
C VAL A 20 -3.54 0.38 -6.84
N HIS A 21 -4.09 1.24 -7.69
CA HIS A 21 -3.97 1.15 -9.14
C HIS A 21 -2.59 1.53 -9.70
N SER A 22 -2.02 2.64 -9.20
CA SER A 22 -0.82 3.24 -9.78
C SER A 22 0.38 3.22 -8.83
N HIS A 23 1.57 3.16 -9.44
CA HIS A 23 2.86 3.35 -8.75
C HIS A 23 3.09 2.35 -7.61
N GLY A 24 2.68 1.10 -7.82
CA GLY A 24 2.82 0.00 -6.86
C GLY A 24 4.23 -0.54 -6.70
N HIS A 25 5.24 -0.04 -7.42
CA HIS A 25 6.61 -0.52 -7.28
C HIS A 25 7.24 -0.09 -5.95
N PRO A 26 8.06 -0.93 -5.28
CA PRO A 26 8.66 -0.58 -3.98
C PRO A 26 9.47 0.71 -3.99
N SER A 27 10.21 0.99 -5.07
CA SER A 27 10.98 2.22 -5.22
C SER A 27 10.14 3.51 -5.17
N GLN A 28 8.83 3.40 -5.44
CA GLN A 28 7.89 4.51 -5.36
C GLN A 28 7.05 4.44 -4.08
N ARG A 29 6.60 3.25 -3.69
CA ARG A 29 5.66 3.08 -2.57
C ARG A 29 6.33 3.16 -1.21
N VAL A 30 7.50 2.55 -1.04
CA VAL A 30 8.18 2.48 0.26
C VAL A 30 8.49 3.87 0.82
N PRO A 31 9.06 4.81 0.03
CA PRO A 31 9.31 6.17 0.54
C PRO A 31 8.04 6.87 1.03
N ILE A 32 6.91 6.70 0.32
CA ILE A 32 5.62 7.31 0.68
C ILE A 32 5.11 6.76 2.01
N LEU A 33 5.11 5.43 2.18
CA LEU A 33 4.58 4.78 3.38
C LEU A 33 5.48 5.02 4.61
N LEU A 34 6.81 5.01 4.44
CA LEU A 34 7.73 5.34 5.52
C LEU A 34 7.59 6.81 5.93
N THR A 35 7.54 7.72 4.96
CA THR A 35 7.39 9.17 5.23
C THR A 35 6.05 9.48 5.89
N SER A 36 4.96 8.81 5.47
CA SER A 36 3.66 9.05 6.07
C SER A 36 3.61 8.61 7.53
N VAL A 37 4.09 7.40 7.82
CA VAL A 37 4.13 6.88 9.19
C VAL A 37 5.06 7.74 10.06
N GLN A 38 6.30 7.99 9.63
CA GLN A 38 7.29 8.73 10.43
C GLN A 38 6.91 10.21 10.61
N GLY A 39 6.35 10.84 9.58
CA GLY A 39 6.00 12.26 9.56
C GLY A 39 4.55 12.51 9.95
N HIS A 40 3.63 12.36 9.00
CA HIS A 40 2.23 12.77 9.16
C HIS A 40 1.53 12.07 10.33
N PHE A 41 1.75 10.77 10.49
CA PHE A 41 1.18 9.99 11.58
C PHE A 41 2.08 9.93 12.83
N ALA A 42 3.22 10.63 12.85
CA ALA A 42 4.13 10.75 13.99
C ALA A 42 4.52 9.40 14.65
N GLY A 43 4.76 8.39 13.83
CA GLY A 43 5.09 7.02 14.24
C GLY A 43 3.88 6.14 14.57
N ASN A 44 2.65 6.65 14.48
CA ASN A 44 1.44 5.91 14.79
C ASN A 44 0.99 5.05 13.60
N THR A 45 1.40 3.78 13.62
CA THR A 45 1.14 2.81 12.56
C THR A 45 -0.33 2.44 12.40
N GLU A 46 -1.07 2.41 13.51
CA GLU A 46 -2.49 2.12 13.57
C GLU A 46 -3.30 3.27 12.96
N ALA A 47 -2.93 4.52 13.25
CA ALA A 47 -3.54 5.69 12.61
C ALA A 47 -3.30 5.68 11.10
N ALA A 48 -2.09 5.33 10.66
CA ALA A 48 -1.77 5.19 9.25
C ALA A 48 -2.57 4.07 8.58
N ALA A 49 -2.67 2.89 9.22
CA ALA A 49 -3.46 1.77 8.72
C ALA A 49 -4.95 2.12 8.62
N ARG A 50 -5.50 2.79 9.65
CA ARG A 50 -6.88 3.29 9.64
C ARG A 50 -7.13 4.24 8.47
N TYR A 51 -6.23 5.19 8.24
CA TYR A 51 -6.33 6.10 7.09
C TYR A 51 -6.30 5.32 5.77
N TYR A 52 -5.31 4.45 5.55
CA TYR A 52 -5.15 3.78 4.26
C TYR A 52 -6.22 2.72 3.95
N LEU A 53 -6.89 2.19 4.98
CA LEU A 53 -7.73 0.99 4.84
C LEU A 53 -9.17 1.20 5.31
N ASP A 54 -9.41 1.91 6.41
CA ASP A 54 -10.75 2.04 7.01
C ASP A 54 -11.47 3.28 6.50
N GLU A 55 -10.76 4.41 6.48
CA GLU A 55 -11.31 5.69 6.00
C GLU A 55 -11.46 5.72 4.47
N HIS A 56 -10.77 4.81 3.77
CA HIS A 56 -10.77 4.72 2.30
C HIS A 56 -11.08 3.30 1.82
N PRO A 57 -12.31 2.82 2.05
CA PRO A 57 -12.64 1.40 1.88
C PRO A 57 -12.68 0.94 0.42
N ALA A 58 -12.87 1.86 -0.54
CA ALA A 58 -12.85 1.53 -1.98
C ALA A 58 -11.43 1.36 -2.55
N GLY A 59 -10.39 1.69 -1.77
CA GLY A 59 -9.01 1.71 -2.22
C GLY A 59 -8.64 2.95 -3.02
N TRP A 60 -7.59 2.83 -3.83
CA TRP A 60 -6.79 3.96 -4.27
C TRP A 60 -6.46 3.91 -5.76
N SER A 61 -6.70 5.01 -6.46
CA SER A 61 -6.08 5.23 -7.77
C SER A 61 -4.57 5.46 -7.61
N ARG A 62 -4.20 6.20 -6.55
CA ARG A 62 -2.82 6.54 -6.23
C ARG A 62 -2.67 6.87 -4.74
N LEU A 63 -1.56 6.45 -4.15
CA LEU A 63 -1.08 7.00 -2.88
C LEU A 63 0.01 8.04 -3.14
N GLY A 64 0.01 9.08 -2.31
CA GLY A 64 0.98 10.16 -2.28
C GLY A 64 1.29 10.58 -0.84
N ALA A 65 2.20 11.54 -0.69
CA ALA A 65 2.66 12.03 0.61
C ALA A 65 1.92 13.30 1.10
N ALA A 66 1.00 13.86 0.31
CA ALA A 66 0.18 15.00 0.70
C ALA A 66 -1.11 14.52 1.40
N PHE A 67 -1.17 14.73 2.72
CA PHE A 67 -2.32 14.36 3.56
C PHE A 67 -3.26 15.54 3.87
N THR A 68 -2.85 16.75 3.54
CA THR A 68 -3.65 17.98 3.75
C THR A 68 -4.39 18.42 2.49
N THR A 69 -4.14 17.77 1.35
CA THR A 69 -4.85 18.03 0.10
C THR A 69 -6.21 17.33 0.11
N PRO A 70 -7.28 17.98 -0.36
CA PRO A 70 -8.57 17.32 -0.55
C PRO A 70 -8.45 16.03 -1.36
N LEU A 71 -9.18 15.00 -0.93
CA LEU A 71 -9.26 13.70 -1.58
C LEU A 71 -10.26 13.73 -2.73
N GLY A 72 -10.02 12.93 -3.77
CA GLY A 72 -10.95 12.78 -4.89
C GLY A 72 -10.25 12.40 -6.20
N PRO A 73 -10.97 12.48 -7.34
CA PRO A 73 -10.47 12.02 -8.64
C PRO A 73 -9.45 12.99 -9.29
N VAL A 74 -9.38 14.24 -8.82
CA VAL A 74 -8.49 15.24 -9.38
C VAL A 74 -7.18 15.26 -8.60
N ALA A 75 -6.09 14.92 -9.28
CA ALA A 75 -4.75 15.10 -8.76
C ALA A 75 -4.48 16.60 -8.55
N LEU A 76 -4.39 17.06 -7.29
CA LEU A 76 -3.99 18.43 -6.98
C LEU A 76 -2.45 18.62 -6.96
N GLY A 77 -1.72 17.55 -7.31
CA GLY A 77 -0.26 17.54 -7.41
C GLY A 77 0.28 16.11 -7.56
N PRO A 78 1.58 15.96 -7.85
CA PRO A 78 2.21 14.64 -8.00
C PRO A 78 2.10 13.79 -6.73
N ASP A 79 2.10 14.44 -5.56
CA ASP A 79 2.06 13.82 -4.23
C ASP A 79 0.64 13.69 -3.64
N SER A 80 -0.39 13.99 -4.42
CA SER A 80 -1.79 13.88 -3.96
C SER A 80 -2.23 12.42 -3.79
N ASN A 81 -2.92 12.16 -2.68
CA ASN A 81 -3.67 10.92 -2.48
C ASN A 81 -4.97 10.96 -3.29
N GLN A 82 -5.30 9.86 -3.97
CA GLN A 82 -6.51 9.73 -4.79
C GLN A 82 -7.20 8.40 -4.47
N CYS A 83 -8.27 8.48 -3.69
CA CYS A 83 -9.10 7.34 -3.31
C CYS A 83 -10.30 7.20 -4.25
N TYR A 84 -10.76 5.97 -4.45
CA TYR A 84 -11.96 5.69 -5.25
C TYR A 84 -13.29 6.05 -4.56
N CYS A 85 -13.28 6.20 -3.23
CA CYS A 85 -14.49 6.44 -2.42
C CYS A 85 -14.93 7.91 -2.30
N HIS A 86 -14.17 8.88 -2.81
CA HIS A 86 -14.51 10.30 -2.70
C HIS A 86 -14.55 10.99 -4.07
N GLY A 87 -15.35 12.05 -4.17
CA GLY A 87 -15.53 12.82 -5.39
C GLY A 87 -16.49 12.14 -6.37
N THR A 88 -16.16 12.12 -7.66
CA THR A 88 -17.08 11.61 -8.70
C THR A 88 -17.02 10.11 -8.92
N TRP A 89 -16.04 9.40 -8.35
CA TRP A 89 -15.99 7.93 -8.42
C TRP A 89 -17.06 7.34 -7.50
N ASP A 90 -17.05 7.72 -6.22
CA ASP A 90 -18.02 7.25 -5.22
C ASP A 90 -18.16 5.71 -5.19
N ASP A 91 -17.04 5.03 -5.42
CA ASP A 91 -17.00 3.57 -5.47
C ASP A 91 -17.26 2.99 -4.07
N GLY A 92 -17.93 1.85 -4.05
CA GLY A 92 -18.18 1.10 -2.81
C GLY A 92 -16.92 0.45 -2.22
N PRO A 93 -17.00 -0.04 -0.97
CA PRO A 93 -15.93 -0.80 -0.34
C PRO A 93 -15.43 -1.97 -1.20
N ASN A 94 -14.11 -2.13 -1.26
CA ASN A 94 -13.44 -3.23 -1.95
C ASN A 94 -12.35 -3.83 -1.05
N LEU A 95 -12.71 -4.92 -0.38
CA LEU A 95 -11.80 -5.67 0.48
C LEU A 95 -11.09 -6.75 -0.35
N LEU A 96 -9.76 -6.75 -0.30
CA LEU A 96 -8.93 -7.82 -0.86
C LEU A 96 -8.29 -8.61 0.28
N THR A 97 -8.47 -9.92 0.25
CA THR A 97 -7.82 -10.88 1.15
C THR A 97 -6.73 -11.65 0.41
N GLN A 98 -6.04 -12.56 1.09
CA GLN A 98 -5.10 -13.47 0.45
C GLN A 98 -5.74 -14.31 -0.66
N ASP A 99 -7.02 -14.62 -0.58
CA ASP A 99 -7.70 -15.47 -1.56
C ASP A 99 -8.08 -14.69 -2.83
N ASP A 100 -8.10 -13.35 -2.77
CA ASP A 100 -8.48 -12.47 -3.89
C ASP A 100 -7.26 -12.02 -4.73
N VAL A 101 -6.04 -12.34 -4.30
CA VAL A 101 -4.83 -11.85 -4.98
C VAL A 101 -4.57 -12.63 -6.24
N ASP A 102 -4.70 -11.92 -7.36
CA ASP A 102 -4.19 -12.36 -8.65
C ASP A 102 -2.74 -11.88 -8.87
N PRO A 103 -1.72 -12.76 -8.89
CA PRO A 103 -0.32 -12.39 -9.10
C PRO A 103 0.00 -11.89 -10.52
N LEU A 104 -0.92 -12.04 -11.49
CA LEU A 104 -0.80 -11.41 -12.82
C LEU A 104 -1.22 -9.94 -12.81
N TRP A 105 -2.02 -9.53 -11.82
CA TRP A 105 -2.54 -8.17 -11.72
C TRP A 105 -1.95 -7.40 -10.55
N HIS A 106 -1.73 -8.04 -9.41
CA HIS A 106 -1.20 -7.44 -8.20
C HIS A 106 0.26 -7.84 -8.06
N GLU A 107 1.18 -6.98 -8.47
CA GLU A 107 2.62 -7.31 -8.48
C GLU A 107 3.26 -7.24 -7.09
N TRP A 108 2.66 -6.44 -6.21
CA TRP A 108 3.21 -6.13 -4.89
C TRP A 108 2.12 -6.05 -3.81
N ILE A 109 2.43 -6.55 -2.62
CA ILE A 109 1.60 -6.41 -1.42
C ILE A 109 2.42 -5.70 -0.34
N TYR A 110 1.81 -4.71 0.29
CA TYR A 110 2.37 -3.90 1.36
C TYR A 110 1.57 -4.15 2.64
N LEU A 111 2.10 -4.97 3.55
CA LEU A 111 1.47 -5.27 4.83
C LEU A 111 2.00 -4.31 5.90
N MET A 112 1.10 -3.49 6.45
CA MET A 112 1.35 -2.59 7.56
C MET A 112 1.31 -3.39 8.87
N ARG A 113 2.47 -3.82 9.36
CA ARG A 113 2.61 -4.52 10.64
C ARG A 113 2.95 -3.53 11.74
N ALA A 114 2.74 -3.93 12.99
CA ALA A 114 3.14 -3.12 14.14
C ALA A 114 4.68 -2.88 14.18
N ASP A 115 5.46 -3.87 13.75
CA ASP A 115 6.93 -3.85 13.79
C ASP A 115 7.60 -3.32 12.51
N GLY A 116 6.85 -3.18 11.42
CA GLY A 116 7.40 -2.65 10.17
C GLY A 116 6.47 -2.76 8.97
N LEU A 117 6.98 -2.35 7.82
CA LEU A 117 6.35 -2.55 6.52
C LEU A 117 6.88 -3.85 5.91
N GLN A 118 6.03 -4.87 5.82
CA GLN A 118 6.35 -6.09 5.08
C GLN A 118 5.95 -5.93 3.62
N ILE A 119 6.90 -6.18 2.72
CA ILE A 119 6.76 -6.04 1.28
C ILE A 119 6.86 -7.43 0.68
N ILE A 120 5.84 -7.83 -0.07
CA ILE A 120 5.77 -9.15 -0.71
C ILE A 120 5.70 -8.94 -2.22
N ARG A 121 6.61 -9.59 -2.94
CA ARG A 121 6.58 -9.66 -4.40
C ARG A 121 5.72 -10.85 -4.80
N THR A 122 4.63 -10.63 -5.51
CA THR A 122 3.83 -11.75 -6.00
C THR A 122 4.56 -12.44 -7.16
N ASP A 123 4.35 -13.75 -7.28
CA ASP A 123 4.97 -14.55 -8.34
C ASP A 123 4.01 -15.63 -8.81
N TRP A 124 3.44 -15.44 -10.01
CA TRP A 124 2.53 -16.39 -10.64
C TRP A 124 3.19 -17.75 -10.94
N ARG A 125 4.52 -17.82 -10.93
CA ARG A 125 5.27 -19.07 -11.14
C ARG A 125 5.37 -19.91 -9.87
N LYS A 126 4.94 -19.39 -8.72
CA LYS A 126 4.94 -20.10 -7.44
C LYS A 126 3.55 -20.66 -7.14
N CYS A 127 3.52 -21.84 -6.55
CA CYS A 127 2.26 -22.54 -6.25
C CYS A 127 1.53 -21.93 -5.04
N THR A 128 2.23 -21.29 -4.10
CA THR A 128 1.64 -20.72 -2.89
C THR A 128 2.23 -19.34 -2.56
N GLN A 129 1.45 -18.52 -1.84
CA GLN A 129 1.95 -17.21 -1.36
C GLN A 129 3.09 -17.35 -0.36
N ALA A 130 3.19 -18.47 0.36
CA ALA A 130 4.27 -18.72 1.31
C ALA A 130 5.66 -18.77 0.62
N ASP A 131 5.68 -19.07 -0.67
CA ASP A 131 6.90 -19.15 -1.49
C ASP A 131 7.29 -17.81 -2.13
N TRP A 132 6.47 -16.77 -1.94
CA TRP A 132 6.73 -15.44 -2.48
C TRP A 132 7.83 -14.73 -1.71
N ALA A 133 8.68 -13.98 -2.42
CA ALA A 133 9.75 -13.22 -1.80
C ALA A 133 9.16 -12.13 -0.90
N SER A 134 9.57 -12.08 0.36
CA SER A 134 9.13 -11.07 1.32
C SER A 134 10.27 -10.41 2.07
N HIS A 135 10.09 -9.14 2.40
CA HIS A 135 11.05 -8.32 3.13
C HIS A 135 10.34 -7.46 4.17
N LEU A 136 10.80 -7.50 5.41
CA LEU A 136 10.33 -6.61 6.46
C LEU A 136 11.28 -5.42 6.60
N LEU A 137 10.77 -4.21 6.41
CA LEU A 137 11.48 -2.97 6.69
C LEU A 137 10.97 -2.40 8.03
N PRO A 138 11.84 -2.18 9.03
CA PRO A 138 11.45 -1.47 10.24
C PRO A 138 10.89 -0.08 9.91
N TRP A 139 9.91 0.39 10.67
CA TRP A 139 9.36 1.75 10.50
C TRP A 139 10.39 2.86 10.72
N THR A 140 11.54 2.56 11.34
CA THR A 140 12.67 3.48 11.52
C THR A 140 13.59 3.56 10.30
N THR A 141 13.34 2.76 9.25
CA THR A 141 14.12 2.77 8.01
C THR A 141 14.04 4.14 7.35
N HIS A 142 15.18 4.72 6.96
CA HIS A 142 15.18 6.02 6.27
C HIS A 142 14.42 5.91 4.93
N PRO A 143 13.45 6.81 4.62
CA PRO A 143 12.60 6.69 3.42
C PRO A 143 13.35 6.62 2.09
N THR A 144 14.57 7.17 2.03
CA THR A 144 15.44 7.16 0.84
C THR A 144 16.57 6.14 0.91
N ALA A 145 16.58 5.27 1.94
CA ALA A 145 17.58 4.22 2.03
C ALA A 145 17.50 3.30 0.79
N PRO A 146 18.64 2.82 0.27
CA PRO A 146 18.65 1.89 -0.85
C PRO A 146 17.83 0.64 -0.53
N LEU A 147 16.87 0.29 -1.39
CA LEU A 147 16.11 -0.94 -1.24
C LEU A 147 16.99 -2.17 -1.50
N PRO A 148 16.71 -3.31 -0.84
CA PRO A 148 17.25 -4.62 -1.21
C PRO A 148 17.12 -4.88 -2.72
N ALA A 149 18.11 -5.54 -3.32
CA ALA A 149 18.12 -5.80 -4.77
C ALA A 149 16.90 -6.59 -5.26
N THR A 150 16.32 -7.43 -4.40
CA THR A 150 15.09 -8.19 -4.64
C THR A 150 13.82 -7.34 -4.72
N LEU A 151 13.90 -6.08 -4.26
CA LEU A 151 12.83 -5.08 -4.28
C LEU A 151 13.06 -3.97 -5.33
N ARG A 152 14.11 -4.09 -6.15
CA ARG A 152 14.45 -3.13 -7.22
C ARG A 152 13.90 -3.53 -8.57
#